data_AF-A0A7K3TJH5-F1
#
_entry.id   AF-A0A7K3TJH5-F1
#
_cell.length_a   1.000
_cell.length_b   1.000
_cell.length_c   1.000
_cell.angle_alpha   90.00
_cell.angle_beta   90.00
_cell.angle_gamma   90.00
#
_symmetry.space_group_name_H-M   'P 1'
#
loop_
_entity.id
_entity.type
_entity.pdbx_description
1 polymer ?
#
loop_
_entity_poly.entity_id
_entity_poly.type
_entity_poly.pdbx_seq_one_letter_code
_entity_poly.pdbx_strand_id
1 'polypeptide(L)'
;MAFSIPEALPEQDRQWAESLLPKLEAKFAAERDRVGSHIPYIAEDGVYKDLKDVSDPAWWTNGFWPGILWQMFNATGDQAYVKPAREVEKTLMDVIDTEFMGLHHDVGFMWLLSAVADYRLTGDEKAKNRGLAAATLLAGRFNPEGKFIRAWNLPESEGWAIIDSMLNIQILFWARDVTGDPRFADIARMHADTLSHTAVRPDGSCNHIVDLDLATGELLHNPGGQGYESGSSWTRGQSWAVYGYALAAHHSGKKEYLDVAKKVAHYFVANVALENDLSLVDFRAPAESKYWDALADVITACGLLEIAEQVPEFERPLYLRWAVRLLRAVEAHWCDWDPARDGLVQMCTGCYEKSEDREVPMMYADYYFVEAALRLIGKGARLW
;
A
#
# COMPACT_ATOMS: atom_id res chain seq x y z
N MET A 1 -17.00 8.60 8.53
CA MET A 1 -17.98 8.98 7.48
C MET A 1 -18.04 7.84 6.48
N ALA A 2 -19.22 7.43 6.04
CA ALA A 2 -19.35 6.39 5.02
C ALA A 2 -18.75 6.85 3.69
N PHE A 3 -18.16 5.93 2.91
CA PHE A 3 -17.64 6.22 1.58
C PHE A 3 -18.76 6.76 0.69
N SER A 4 -18.51 7.86 -0.02
CA SER A 4 -19.46 8.41 -1.01
C SER A 4 -19.44 7.66 -2.35
N ILE A 5 -18.58 6.65 -2.44
CA ILE A 5 -18.30 5.87 -3.66
C ILE A 5 -19.53 5.06 -4.13
N PRO A 6 -20.24 4.29 -3.28
CA PRO A 6 -21.29 3.38 -3.76
C PRO A 6 -22.42 4.09 -4.49
N GLU A 7 -22.75 5.31 -4.07
CA GLU A 7 -23.81 6.14 -4.66
C GLU A 7 -23.42 6.71 -6.03
N ALA A 8 -22.11 6.82 -6.30
CA ALA A 8 -21.57 7.37 -7.55
C ALA A 8 -21.27 6.30 -8.61
N LEU A 9 -21.38 5.01 -8.27
CA LEU A 9 -21.14 3.91 -9.20
C LEU A 9 -22.34 3.69 -10.14
N PRO A 10 -22.10 3.44 -11.44
CA PRO A 10 -23.12 2.88 -12.31
C PRO A 10 -23.68 1.57 -11.75
N GLU A 11 -24.97 1.32 -11.98
CA GLU A 11 -25.68 0.14 -11.45
C GLU A 11 -24.94 -1.19 -11.70
N GLN A 12 -24.43 -1.39 -12.92
CA GLN A 12 -23.71 -2.59 -13.31
C GLN A 12 -22.39 -2.78 -12.54
N ASP A 13 -21.71 -1.68 -12.21
CA ASP A 13 -20.46 -1.71 -11.44
C ASP A 13 -20.74 -1.94 -9.97
N ARG A 14 -21.82 -1.36 -9.44
CA ARG A 14 -22.27 -1.65 -8.07
C ARG A 14 -22.64 -3.13 -7.90
N GLN A 15 -23.45 -3.69 -8.80
CA GLN A 15 -23.84 -5.11 -8.75
C GLN A 15 -22.63 -6.05 -8.85
N TRP A 16 -21.67 -5.72 -9.70
CA TRP A 16 -20.42 -6.47 -9.78
C TRP A 16 -19.63 -6.39 -8.48
N ALA A 17 -19.42 -5.20 -7.92
CA ALA A 17 -18.69 -5.03 -6.66
C ALA A 17 -19.40 -5.75 -5.49
N GLU A 18 -20.73 -5.69 -5.42
CA GLU A 18 -21.54 -6.42 -4.44
C GLU A 18 -21.38 -7.95 -4.58
N SER A 19 -21.19 -8.45 -5.80
CA SER A 19 -20.98 -9.88 -6.05
C SER A 19 -19.62 -10.39 -5.54
N LEU A 20 -18.65 -9.50 -5.29
CA LEU A 20 -17.33 -9.87 -4.76
C LEU A 20 -17.40 -10.26 -3.28
N LEU A 21 -18.28 -9.62 -2.49
CA LEU A 21 -18.34 -9.80 -1.05
C LEU A 21 -18.46 -11.29 -0.62
N PRO A 22 -19.45 -12.08 -1.10
CA PRO A 22 -19.54 -13.48 -0.69
C PRO A 22 -18.33 -14.32 -1.12
N LYS A 23 -17.64 -13.94 -2.21
CA LYS A 23 -16.42 -14.61 -2.66
C LYS A 23 -15.24 -14.29 -1.74
N LEU A 24 -15.10 -13.02 -1.34
CA LEU A 24 -14.09 -12.57 -0.36
C LEU A 24 -14.33 -13.22 1.01
N GLU A 25 -15.57 -13.28 1.47
CA GLU A 25 -15.94 -13.96 2.72
C GLU A 25 -15.54 -15.44 2.70
N ALA A 26 -15.86 -16.17 1.63
CA ALA A 26 -15.50 -17.58 1.50
C ALA A 26 -13.97 -17.78 1.44
N LYS A 27 -13.27 -16.98 0.63
CA LYS A 27 -11.82 -17.05 0.45
C LYS A 27 -11.09 -16.78 1.76
N PHE A 28 -11.32 -15.61 2.38
CA PHE A 28 -10.55 -15.19 3.55
C PHE A 28 -10.99 -15.84 4.86
N ALA A 29 -12.20 -16.39 4.95
CA ALA A 29 -12.53 -17.29 6.06
C ALA A 29 -11.70 -18.57 6.00
N ALA A 30 -11.56 -19.18 4.82
CA ALA A 30 -10.78 -20.39 4.64
C ALA A 30 -9.26 -20.15 4.82
N GLU A 31 -8.74 -19.03 4.30
CA GLU A 31 -7.34 -18.65 4.54
C GLU A 31 -7.09 -18.33 6.02
N ARG A 32 -7.99 -17.60 6.69
CA ARG A 32 -7.89 -17.36 8.14
C ARG A 32 -7.79 -18.66 8.92
N ASP A 33 -8.60 -19.66 8.58
CA ASP A 33 -8.61 -20.94 9.29
C ASP A 33 -7.33 -21.75 9.07
N ARG A 34 -6.64 -21.57 7.93
CA ARG A 34 -5.34 -22.21 7.63
C ARG A 34 -4.15 -21.43 8.20
N VAL A 35 -4.11 -20.13 7.98
CA VAL A 35 -2.98 -19.24 8.34
C VAL A 35 -3.03 -18.83 9.80
N GLY A 36 -4.23 -18.57 10.34
CA GLY A 36 -4.40 -18.10 11.71
C GLY A 36 -3.54 -16.88 12.02
N SER A 37 -2.70 -17.02 13.04
CA SER A 37 -1.85 -15.96 13.58
C SER A 37 -0.43 -15.95 13.01
N HIS A 38 -0.18 -16.74 11.95
CA HIS A 38 1.07 -16.71 11.21
C HIS A 38 1.12 -15.51 10.26
N ILE A 39 2.29 -15.22 9.71
CA ILE A 39 2.50 -14.10 8.79
C ILE A 39 2.86 -14.65 7.39
N PRO A 40 1.92 -14.65 6.44
CA PRO A 40 2.13 -15.14 5.09
C PRO A 40 2.82 -14.11 4.18
N TYR A 41 3.48 -14.58 3.11
CA TYR A 41 4.09 -13.73 2.08
C TYR A 41 3.70 -14.14 0.66
N ILE A 42 4.25 -15.25 0.15
CA ILE A 42 3.99 -15.81 -1.18
C ILE A 42 3.41 -17.21 -1.00
N ALA A 43 2.29 -17.50 -1.68
CA ALA A 43 1.71 -18.84 -1.70
C ALA A 43 2.42 -19.70 -2.74
N GLU A 44 2.77 -20.93 -2.36
CA GLU A 44 3.41 -21.91 -3.24
C GLU A 44 2.51 -23.14 -3.38
N ASP A 45 2.32 -23.62 -4.61
CA ASP A 45 1.41 -24.73 -4.90
C ASP A 45 -0.03 -24.50 -4.38
N GLY A 46 -0.43 -23.23 -4.28
CA GLY A 46 -1.75 -22.81 -3.82
C GLY A 46 -1.91 -22.79 -2.29
N VAL A 47 -0.85 -22.85 -1.50
CA VAL A 47 -0.93 -22.63 -0.04
C VAL A 47 0.26 -21.80 0.45
N TYR A 48 0.09 -21.03 1.53
CA TYR A 48 1.23 -20.43 2.21
C TYR A 48 2.04 -21.53 2.91
N LYS A 49 3.18 -21.89 2.32
CA LYS A 49 4.10 -22.88 2.90
C LYS A 49 4.96 -22.24 3.97
N ASP A 50 5.51 -23.09 4.84
CA ASP A 50 6.42 -22.67 5.91
C ASP A 50 5.89 -21.53 6.77
N LEU A 51 4.63 -21.65 7.23
CA LEU A 51 4.04 -20.84 8.32
C LEU A 51 4.80 -20.97 9.67
N LYS A 52 6.03 -21.47 9.66
CA LYS A 52 6.90 -21.50 10.84
C LYS A 52 7.34 -20.08 11.16
N ASP A 53 7.70 -19.87 12.42
CA ASP A 53 8.11 -18.60 13.04
C ASP A 53 8.67 -17.59 12.03
N VAL A 54 8.11 -16.37 12.06
CA VAL A 54 8.36 -15.31 11.08
C VAL A 54 9.82 -15.31 10.69
N SER A 55 10.12 -15.69 9.44
CA SER A 55 11.51 -15.83 8.97
C SER A 55 12.30 -14.54 9.08
N ASP A 56 11.59 -13.41 9.11
CA ASP A 56 12.06 -12.09 9.49
C ASP A 56 10.87 -11.29 10.08
N PRO A 57 10.74 -11.19 11.42
CA PRO A 57 9.64 -10.46 12.05
C PRO A 57 9.72 -8.95 11.81
N ALA A 58 10.89 -8.40 11.48
CA ALA A 58 11.08 -7.03 11.07
C ALA A 58 10.70 -6.76 9.59
N TRP A 59 10.31 -7.79 8.84
CA TRP A 59 9.99 -7.67 7.42
C TRP A 59 8.79 -6.77 7.14
N TRP A 60 8.95 -5.92 6.12
CA TRP A 60 8.05 -4.80 5.83
C TRP A 60 6.61 -5.20 5.46
N THR A 61 6.40 -6.41 4.92
CA THR A 61 5.07 -6.88 4.53
C THR A 61 4.25 -7.46 5.68
N ASN A 62 4.81 -7.56 6.88
CA ASN A 62 4.18 -8.30 7.97
C ASN A 62 2.89 -7.65 8.51
N GLY A 63 2.59 -6.40 8.13
CA GLY A 63 1.33 -5.71 8.46
C GLY A 63 0.14 -6.03 7.54
N PHE A 64 0.35 -6.59 6.35
CA PHE A 64 -0.74 -6.73 5.38
C PHE A 64 -1.75 -7.81 5.73
N TRP A 65 -1.30 -8.95 6.28
CA TRP A 65 -2.19 -10.01 6.75
C TRP A 65 -3.15 -9.55 7.86
N PRO A 66 -2.69 -8.94 8.98
CA PRO A 66 -3.61 -8.38 9.96
C PRO A 66 -4.48 -7.27 9.35
N GLY A 67 -4.00 -6.54 8.34
CA GLY A 67 -4.80 -5.60 7.56
C GLY A 67 -6.01 -6.25 6.88
N ILE A 68 -5.83 -7.42 6.23
CA ILE A 68 -6.92 -8.21 5.65
C ILE A 68 -7.89 -8.67 6.74
N LEU A 69 -7.37 -9.20 7.86
CA LEU A 69 -8.20 -9.65 8.97
C LEU A 69 -9.07 -8.52 9.54
N TRP A 70 -8.52 -7.31 9.68
CA TRP A 70 -9.26 -6.12 10.13
C TRP A 70 -10.29 -5.64 9.10
N GLN A 71 -9.96 -5.66 7.80
CA GLN A 71 -10.94 -5.35 6.75
C GLN A 71 -12.11 -6.33 6.77
N MET A 72 -11.84 -7.62 6.88
CA MET A 72 -12.87 -8.67 6.91
C MET A 72 -13.69 -8.61 8.20
N PHE A 73 -13.06 -8.32 9.35
CA PHE A 73 -13.77 -8.03 10.59
C PHE A 73 -14.76 -6.87 10.42
N ASN A 74 -14.32 -5.75 9.85
CA ASN A 74 -15.18 -4.58 9.62
C ASN A 74 -16.35 -4.88 8.66
N ALA A 75 -16.08 -5.63 7.58
CA ALA A 75 -17.08 -5.91 6.55
C ALA A 75 -18.16 -6.93 6.99
N THR A 76 -17.78 -7.89 7.83
CA THR A 76 -18.62 -9.06 8.19
C THR A 76 -19.12 -9.03 9.64
N GLY A 77 -18.39 -8.38 10.55
CA GLY A 77 -18.62 -8.46 11.99
C GLY A 77 -18.17 -9.78 12.65
N ASP A 78 -17.55 -10.70 11.90
CA ASP A 78 -17.11 -12.00 12.42
C ASP A 78 -15.93 -11.84 13.39
N GLN A 79 -16.17 -12.19 14.65
CA GLN A 79 -15.18 -12.08 15.74
C GLN A 79 -14.00 -13.03 15.57
N ALA A 80 -14.10 -14.06 14.72
CA ALA A 80 -13.01 -15.00 14.50
C ALA A 80 -11.77 -14.35 13.85
N TYR A 81 -11.91 -13.19 13.18
CA TYR A 81 -10.78 -12.43 12.63
C TYR A 81 -9.95 -11.68 13.69
N VAL A 82 -10.55 -11.35 14.86
CA VAL A 82 -9.93 -10.45 15.85
C VAL A 82 -8.73 -11.09 16.55
N LYS A 83 -8.87 -12.35 16.99
CA LYS A 83 -7.81 -13.06 17.72
C LYS A 83 -6.52 -13.17 16.89
N PRO A 84 -6.52 -13.71 15.66
CA PRO A 84 -5.30 -13.81 14.88
C PRO A 84 -4.68 -12.45 14.56
N ALA A 85 -5.48 -11.41 14.26
CA ALA A 85 -4.97 -10.07 13.99
C ALA A 85 -4.16 -9.51 15.17
N ARG A 86 -4.68 -9.66 16.39
CA ARG A 86 -4.01 -9.22 17.64
C ARG A 86 -2.81 -10.07 18.03
N GLU A 87 -2.77 -11.33 17.63
CA GLU A 87 -1.61 -12.21 17.86
C GLU A 87 -0.46 -11.81 16.93
N VAL A 88 -0.73 -11.54 15.65
CA VAL A 88 0.28 -10.96 14.73
C VAL A 88 0.78 -9.61 15.23
N GLU A 89 -0.12 -8.73 15.69
CA GLU A 89 0.27 -7.43 16.25
C GLU A 89 1.24 -7.54 17.44
N LYS A 90 1.07 -8.57 18.30
CA LYS A 90 2.01 -8.83 19.40
C LYS A 90 3.38 -9.23 18.86
N THR A 91 3.42 -10.14 17.89
CA THR A 91 4.67 -10.56 17.24
C THR A 91 5.40 -9.38 16.61
N LEU A 92 4.69 -8.48 15.92
CA LEU A 92 5.28 -7.26 15.39
C LEU A 92 5.86 -6.37 16.50
N MET A 93 5.16 -6.22 17.62
CA MET A 93 5.64 -5.40 18.72
C MET A 93 6.92 -5.95 19.36
N ASP A 94 7.08 -7.27 19.44
CA ASP A 94 8.28 -7.89 20.00
C ASP A 94 9.56 -7.52 19.21
N VAL A 95 9.43 -7.20 17.92
CA VAL A 95 10.53 -6.74 17.03
C VAL A 95 11.21 -5.49 17.57
N ILE A 96 10.47 -4.60 18.21
CA ILE A 96 11.04 -3.37 18.78
C ILE A 96 12.07 -3.70 19.87
N ASP A 97 11.90 -4.81 20.59
CA ASP A 97 12.82 -5.25 21.63
C ASP A 97 13.91 -6.19 21.10
N THR A 98 13.61 -7.04 20.11
CA THR A 98 14.53 -8.10 19.64
C THR A 98 15.36 -7.69 18.42
N GLU A 99 14.79 -6.92 17.51
CA GLU A 99 15.30 -6.69 16.15
C GLU A 99 15.13 -5.23 15.70
N PHE A 100 15.20 -4.29 16.65
CA PHE A 100 15.01 -2.85 16.40
C PHE A 100 15.81 -2.31 15.21
N MET A 101 17.06 -2.76 15.04
CA MET A 101 17.95 -2.33 13.96
C MET A 101 17.54 -2.87 12.58
N GLY A 102 16.68 -3.88 12.53
CA GLY A 102 16.03 -4.36 11.31
C GLY A 102 14.92 -3.44 10.83
N LEU A 103 14.30 -2.65 11.74
CA LEU A 103 13.21 -1.74 11.38
C LEU A 103 13.71 -0.54 10.56
N HIS A 104 12.94 -0.23 9.52
CA HIS A 104 13.19 0.88 8.61
C HIS A 104 11.93 1.74 8.42
N HIS A 105 11.87 2.56 7.37
CA HIS A 105 10.73 3.45 7.15
C HIS A 105 9.38 2.71 6.92
N ASP A 106 9.38 1.40 6.69
CA ASP A 106 8.18 0.59 6.44
C ASP A 106 7.36 0.25 7.68
N VAL A 107 7.74 0.81 8.84
CA VAL A 107 6.91 0.73 10.06
C VAL A 107 5.49 1.28 9.85
N GLY A 108 5.29 2.13 8.84
CA GLY A 108 3.94 2.54 8.44
C GLY A 108 3.10 1.37 7.94
N PHE A 109 3.56 0.62 6.94
CA PHE A 109 2.89 -0.59 6.45
C PHE A 109 2.66 -1.61 7.57
N MET A 110 3.66 -1.81 8.42
CA MET A 110 3.59 -2.80 9.48
C MET A 110 2.57 -2.45 10.57
N TRP A 111 2.50 -1.18 11.03
CA TRP A 111 1.67 -0.78 12.18
C TRP A 111 0.37 -0.05 11.84
N LEU A 112 0.24 0.61 10.67
CA LEU A 112 -1.04 1.16 10.21
C LEU A 112 -2.08 0.05 10.07
N LEU A 113 -1.66 -1.06 9.46
CA LEU A 113 -2.53 -2.17 9.08
C LEU A 113 -2.74 -3.18 10.21
N SER A 114 -2.01 -3.07 11.32
CA SER A 114 -2.12 -3.96 12.48
C SER A 114 -2.65 -3.22 13.72
N ALA A 115 -1.78 -2.59 14.50
CA ALA A 115 -2.12 -1.95 15.76
C ALA A 115 -3.01 -0.70 15.57
N VAL A 116 -2.70 0.16 14.61
CA VAL A 116 -3.53 1.35 14.36
C VAL A 116 -4.92 0.94 13.87
N ALA A 117 -5.02 -0.10 13.04
CA ALA A 117 -6.28 -0.69 12.62
C ALA A 117 -7.10 -1.21 13.82
N ASP A 118 -6.50 -1.94 14.76
CA ASP A 118 -7.16 -2.39 15.99
C ASP A 118 -7.72 -1.20 16.78
N TYR A 119 -6.87 -0.19 17.04
CA TYR A 119 -7.30 1.00 17.78
C TYR A 119 -8.47 1.72 17.10
N ARG A 120 -8.43 1.90 15.78
CA ARG A 120 -9.50 2.57 15.02
C ARG A 120 -10.82 1.82 15.09
N LEU A 121 -10.78 0.49 15.05
CA LEU A 121 -11.97 -0.35 14.97
C LEU A 121 -12.52 -0.74 16.34
N THR A 122 -11.68 -0.80 17.38
CA THR A 122 -12.08 -1.33 18.70
C THR A 122 -11.81 -0.38 19.87
N GLY A 123 -10.96 0.63 19.69
CA GLY A 123 -10.54 1.54 20.75
C GLY A 123 -9.51 0.96 21.71
N ASP A 124 -8.79 -0.12 21.36
CA ASP A 124 -7.77 -0.72 22.24
C ASP A 124 -6.57 0.23 22.48
N GLU A 125 -6.38 0.65 23.73
CA GLU A 125 -5.32 1.60 24.09
C GLU A 125 -3.91 1.00 24.05
N LYS A 126 -3.75 -0.33 24.12
CA LYS A 126 -2.42 -0.95 23.93
C LYS A 126 -2.02 -0.89 22.46
N ALA A 127 -2.96 -1.17 21.57
CA ALA A 127 -2.81 -0.98 20.14
C ALA A 127 -2.45 0.47 19.77
N LYS A 128 -3.12 1.46 20.38
CA LYS A 128 -2.73 2.87 20.26
C LYS A 128 -1.27 3.12 20.65
N ASN A 129 -0.82 2.60 21.80
CA ASN A 129 0.56 2.78 22.26
C ASN A 129 1.57 2.16 21.27
N ARG A 130 1.27 1.00 20.70
CA ARG A 130 2.10 0.33 19.69
C ARG A 130 2.21 1.15 18.41
N GLY A 131 1.08 1.65 17.91
CA GLY A 131 1.08 2.57 16.76
C GLY A 131 1.91 3.84 17.01
N LEU A 132 1.82 4.42 18.22
CA LEU A 132 2.60 5.60 18.57
C LEU A 132 4.10 5.31 18.69
N ALA A 133 4.48 4.12 19.14
CA ALA A 133 5.88 3.68 19.14
C ALA A 133 6.42 3.63 17.70
N ALA A 134 5.68 3.00 16.77
CA ALA A 134 6.04 2.94 15.36
C ALA A 134 6.10 4.33 14.71
N ALA A 135 5.13 5.21 14.97
CA ALA A 135 5.14 6.59 14.47
C ALA A 135 6.34 7.39 14.99
N THR A 136 6.73 7.17 16.25
CA THR A 136 7.90 7.82 16.85
C THR A 136 9.20 7.30 16.24
N LEU A 137 9.29 5.99 15.97
CA LEU A 137 10.42 5.40 15.24
C LEU A 137 10.55 6.03 13.85
N LEU A 138 9.47 6.08 13.08
CA LEU A 138 9.48 6.70 11.75
C LEU A 138 9.90 8.18 11.80
N ALA A 139 9.36 8.93 12.75
CA ALA A 139 9.73 10.33 12.97
C ALA A 139 11.23 10.47 13.35
N GLY A 140 11.80 9.50 14.07
CA GLY A 140 13.22 9.48 14.41
C GLY A 140 14.16 9.24 13.22
N ARG A 141 13.63 8.75 12.09
CA ARG A 141 14.37 8.58 10.83
C ARG A 141 14.40 9.84 9.96
N PHE A 142 13.73 10.91 10.38
CA PHE A 142 13.66 12.16 9.65
C PHE A 142 14.98 12.93 9.73
N ASN A 143 15.53 13.26 8.57
CA ASN A 143 16.60 14.24 8.42
C ASN A 143 15.96 15.64 8.32
N PRO A 144 16.14 16.52 9.32
CA PRO A 144 15.53 17.84 9.33
C PRO A 144 16.16 18.85 8.35
N GLU A 145 17.45 18.71 8.03
CA GLU A 145 18.16 19.62 7.13
C GLU A 145 17.74 19.34 5.68
N GLY A 146 17.88 18.08 5.24
CA GLY A 146 17.45 17.63 3.91
C GLY A 146 15.93 17.41 3.76
N LYS A 147 15.17 17.45 4.87
CA LYS A 147 13.70 17.31 4.91
C LYS A 147 13.18 16.02 4.28
N PHE A 148 13.79 14.89 4.60
CA PHE A 148 13.32 13.58 4.16
C PHE A 148 13.48 12.51 5.24
N ILE A 149 12.70 11.43 5.13
CA ILE A 149 12.82 10.25 5.96
C ILE A 149 13.74 9.27 5.25
N ARG A 150 14.80 8.83 5.94
CA ARG A 150 15.73 7.82 5.41
C ARG A 150 15.01 6.47 5.20
N ALA A 151 15.15 5.91 4.00
CA ALA A 151 14.51 4.65 3.60
C ALA A 151 15.07 3.46 4.38
N TRP A 152 16.29 3.03 4.10
CA TRP A 152 16.89 1.79 4.64
C TRP A 152 18.10 2.03 5.55
N ASN A 153 18.52 0.98 6.25
CA ASN A 153 19.67 1.00 7.16
C ASN A 153 20.99 0.55 6.48
N LEU A 154 21.01 0.47 5.14
CA LEU A 154 22.20 0.03 4.40
C LEU A 154 23.32 1.08 4.52
N PRO A 155 24.60 0.67 4.57
CA PRO A 155 25.71 1.60 4.40
C PRO A 155 25.56 2.41 3.11
N GLU A 156 25.93 3.69 3.13
CA GLU A 156 25.90 4.59 1.96
C GLU A 156 24.49 4.92 1.43
N SER A 157 23.44 4.54 2.18
CA SER A 157 22.04 4.88 1.89
C SER A 157 21.47 5.97 2.81
N GLU A 158 22.33 6.73 3.49
CA GLU A 158 21.91 7.81 4.40
C GLU A 158 21.04 8.86 3.70
N GLY A 159 21.36 9.15 2.43
CA GLY A 159 20.63 10.07 1.55
C GLY A 159 19.40 9.46 0.89
N TRP A 160 19.17 8.16 1.02
CA TRP A 160 18.15 7.48 0.23
C TRP A 160 16.76 7.69 0.83
N ALA A 161 15.87 8.19 -0.02
CA ALA A 161 14.42 8.11 0.15
C ALA A 161 13.83 7.36 -1.05
N ILE A 162 12.76 6.61 -0.84
CA ILE A 162 12.11 5.83 -1.90
C ILE A 162 10.61 6.08 -1.89
N ILE A 163 9.96 5.94 -3.05
CA ILE A 163 8.60 6.44 -3.25
C ILE A 163 7.51 5.73 -2.41
N ASP A 164 7.73 4.49 -1.97
CA ASP A 164 6.79 3.76 -1.09
C ASP A 164 6.63 4.39 0.30
N SER A 165 7.60 5.21 0.73
CA SER A 165 7.55 5.98 1.97
C SER A 165 6.32 6.90 2.03
N MET A 166 5.76 7.26 0.88
CA MET A 166 4.49 8.00 0.79
C MET A 166 3.31 7.23 1.38
N LEU A 167 3.32 5.90 1.41
CA LEU A 167 2.31 5.10 2.14
C LEU A 167 2.64 5.04 3.64
N ASN A 168 3.93 5.11 3.99
CA ASN A 168 4.38 4.98 5.36
C ASN A 168 4.16 6.25 6.20
N ILE A 169 4.28 7.44 5.61
CA ILE A 169 4.08 8.71 6.35
C ILE A 169 2.67 8.91 6.88
N GLN A 170 1.69 8.10 6.45
CA GLN A 170 0.31 8.22 6.90
C GLN A 170 0.18 7.93 8.41
N ILE A 171 1.07 7.10 8.96
CA ILE A 171 1.13 6.85 10.41
C ILE A 171 1.46 8.13 11.20
N LEU A 172 2.18 9.07 10.60
CA LEU A 172 2.50 10.36 11.23
C LEU A 172 1.28 11.29 11.24
N PHE A 173 0.46 11.28 10.18
CA PHE A 173 -0.80 12.02 10.20
C PHE A 173 -1.75 11.45 11.26
N TRP A 174 -1.86 10.12 11.36
CA TRP A 174 -2.61 9.47 12.44
C TRP A 174 -2.06 9.83 13.82
N ALA A 175 -0.74 9.83 14.01
CA ALA A 175 -0.12 10.20 15.29
C ALA A 175 -0.45 11.65 15.67
N ARG A 176 -0.47 12.59 14.72
CA ARG A 176 -0.95 13.96 14.94
C ARG A 176 -2.39 13.96 15.43
N ASP A 177 -3.27 13.20 14.78
CA ASP A 177 -4.70 13.17 15.11
C ASP A 177 -4.97 12.70 16.54
N VAL A 178 -4.25 11.66 17.00
CA VAL A 178 -4.50 11.06 18.33
C VAL A 178 -3.75 11.72 19.48
N THR A 179 -2.67 12.47 19.20
CA THR A 179 -1.86 13.15 20.23
C THR A 179 -2.05 14.66 20.27
N GLY A 180 -2.45 15.27 19.15
CA GLY A 180 -2.43 16.72 18.96
C GLY A 180 -1.04 17.31 18.71
N ASP A 181 0.04 16.51 18.67
CA ASP A 181 1.40 17.00 18.38
C ASP A 181 1.55 17.31 16.87
N PRO A 182 1.68 18.58 16.46
CA PRO A 182 1.76 18.96 15.06
C PRO A 182 3.02 18.44 14.36
N ARG A 183 4.10 18.16 15.12
CA ARG A 183 5.39 17.72 14.59
C ARG A 183 5.27 16.52 13.67
N PHE A 184 4.42 15.55 14.01
CA PHE A 184 4.25 14.36 13.18
C PHE A 184 3.74 14.71 11.78
N ALA A 185 2.71 15.56 11.68
CA ALA A 185 2.19 16.00 10.39
C ALA A 185 3.14 16.96 9.66
N ASP A 186 3.93 17.76 10.39
CA ASP A 186 4.98 18.60 9.80
C ASP A 186 6.06 17.76 9.12
N ILE A 187 6.55 16.71 9.78
CA ILE A 187 7.53 15.76 9.21
C ILE A 187 6.97 15.10 7.94
N ALA A 188 5.73 14.60 7.99
CA ALA A 188 5.09 13.98 6.84
C ALA A 188 5.00 14.94 5.64
N ARG A 189 4.58 16.19 5.87
CA ARG A 189 4.51 17.21 4.82
C ARG A 189 5.87 17.56 4.23
N MET A 190 6.87 17.76 5.09
CA MET A 190 8.23 18.07 4.64
C MET A 190 8.78 16.96 3.75
N HIS A 191 8.58 15.70 4.13
CA HIS A 191 9.01 14.56 3.34
C HIS A 191 8.26 14.46 1.99
N ALA A 192 6.92 14.61 2.01
CA ALA A 192 6.10 14.58 0.80
C ALA A 192 6.46 15.73 -0.16
N ASP A 193 6.75 16.92 0.35
CA ASP A 193 7.19 18.06 -0.45
C ASP A 193 8.52 17.73 -1.15
N THR A 194 9.50 17.21 -0.42
CA THR A 194 10.80 16.81 -0.98
C THR A 194 10.65 15.77 -2.09
N LEU A 195 9.89 14.68 -1.85
CA LEU A 195 9.68 13.65 -2.87
C LEU A 195 8.91 14.16 -4.09
N SER A 196 8.02 15.14 -3.92
CA SER A 196 7.25 15.69 -5.05
C SER A 196 8.14 16.43 -6.04
N HIS A 197 9.29 16.95 -5.56
CA HIS A 197 10.27 17.66 -6.35
C HIS A 197 11.38 16.77 -6.90
N THR A 198 11.71 15.67 -6.21
CA THR A 198 12.89 14.84 -6.54
C THR A 198 12.54 13.48 -7.15
N ALA A 199 11.44 12.86 -6.71
CA ALA A 199 11.03 11.54 -7.18
C ALA A 199 10.05 11.60 -8.36
N VAL A 200 9.13 12.58 -8.37
CA VAL A 200 8.10 12.71 -9.42
C VAL A 200 8.63 13.54 -10.59
N ARG A 201 8.67 12.95 -11.79
CA ARG A 201 9.13 13.61 -13.02
C ARG A 201 8.03 14.46 -13.65
N PRO A 202 8.38 15.42 -14.54
CA PRO A 202 7.38 16.30 -15.17
C PRO A 202 6.28 15.58 -15.95
N ASP A 203 6.57 14.40 -16.51
CA ASP A 203 5.62 13.59 -17.29
C ASP A 203 4.68 12.72 -16.43
N GLY A 204 4.83 12.75 -15.11
CA GLY A 204 4.04 11.95 -14.18
C GLY A 204 4.65 10.57 -13.85
N SER A 205 5.79 10.20 -14.45
CA SER A 205 6.54 9.02 -14.03
C SER A 205 7.38 9.28 -12.77
N CYS A 206 7.64 8.26 -11.97
CA CYS A 206 8.44 8.36 -10.74
C CYS A 206 9.79 7.63 -10.85
N ASN A 207 10.84 8.21 -10.25
CA ASN A 207 12.00 7.44 -9.79
C ASN A 207 11.57 6.55 -8.62
N HIS A 208 12.15 5.34 -8.52
CA HIS A 208 11.94 4.49 -7.34
C HIS A 208 12.73 5.03 -6.14
N ILE A 209 14.06 5.14 -6.31
CA ILE A 209 15.00 5.62 -5.29
C ILE A 209 15.50 7.00 -5.69
N VAL A 210 15.57 7.90 -4.72
CA VAL A 210 16.28 9.17 -4.82
C VAL A 210 17.38 9.21 -3.76
N ASP A 211 18.60 9.53 -4.20
CA ASP A 211 19.73 9.81 -3.34
C ASP A 211 19.83 11.32 -3.16
N LEU A 212 19.60 11.79 -1.93
CA LEU A 212 19.45 13.18 -1.60
C LEU A 212 20.63 13.68 -0.78
N ASP A 213 21.06 14.91 -1.06
CA ASP A 213 22.04 15.59 -0.24
C ASP A 213 21.51 15.79 1.19
N LEU A 214 22.31 15.39 2.18
CA LEU A 214 21.88 15.36 3.58
C LEU A 214 21.60 16.75 4.16
N ALA A 215 22.22 17.80 3.61
CA ALA A 215 22.10 19.16 4.14
C ALA A 215 21.04 19.98 3.40
N THR A 216 20.85 19.73 2.11
CA THR A 216 20.01 20.56 1.24
C THR A 216 18.73 19.87 0.76
N GLY A 217 18.71 18.53 0.74
CA GLY A 217 17.63 17.74 0.16
C GLY A 217 17.62 17.75 -1.37
N GLU A 218 18.66 18.29 -2.03
CA GLU A 218 18.79 18.27 -3.48
C GLU A 218 19.02 16.84 -3.99
N LEU A 219 18.44 16.52 -5.15
CA LEU A 219 18.66 15.23 -5.81
C LEU A 219 20.09 15.14 -6.33
N LEU A 220 20.86 14.20 -5.79
CA LEU A 220 22.21 13.88 -6.26
C LEU A 220 22.16 12.82 -7.35
N HIS A 221 21.47 11.72 -7.08
CA HIS A 221 21.37 10.58 -7.98
C HIS A 221 19.99 9.92 -7.88
N ASN A 222 19.63 9.12 -8.89
CA ASN A 222 18.42 8.31 -8.90
C ASN A 222 18.77 6.82 -9.11
N PRO A 223 19.27 6.12 -8.09
CA PRO A 223 19.65 4.71 -8.20
C PRO A 223 18.53 3.84 -8.80
N GLY A 224 18.93 2.75 -9.45
CA GLY A 224 18.00 1.69 -9.79
C GLY A 224 17.38 1.04 -8.55
N GLY A 225 16.47 0.10 -8.73
CA GLY A 225 15.88 -0.63 -7.62
C GLY A 225 15.10 -1.83 -8.16
N GLN A 226 13.79 -1.86 -7.94
CA GLN A 226 12.93 -2.97 -8.37
C GLN A 226 12.41 -2.85 -9.82
N GLY A 227 12.51 -1.67 -10.42
CA GLY A 227 12.21 -1.44 -11.84
C GLY A 227 13.28 -1.97 -12.77
N TYR A 228 13.06 -1.78 -14.08
CA TYR A 228 13.98 -2.27 -15.12
C TYR A 228 15.40 -1.70 -14.95
N GLU A 229 15.52 -0.38 -14.79
CA GLU A 229 16.79 0.31 -14.56
C GLU A 229 16.61 1.69 -13.93
N SER A 230 17.72 2.39 -13.62
CA SER A 230 17.65 3.81 -13.25
C SER A 230 16.99 4.62 -14.36
N GLY A 231 16.04 5.50 -14.02
CA GLY A 231 15.31 6.32 -14.99
C GLY A 231 14.13 5.62 -15.70
N SER A 232 13.98 4.31 -15.50
CA SER A 232 12.78 3.56 -15.91
C SER A 232 11.53 3.95 -15.08
N SER A 233 10.42 3.26 -15.32
CA SER A 233 9.10 3.59 -14.78
C SER A 233 8.43 2.38 -14.15
N TRP A 234 9.03 1.90 -13.07
CA TRP A 234 8.48 0.82 -12.25
C TRP A 234 7.04 1.11 -11.81
N THR A 235 6.13 0.21 -12.15
CA THR A 235 4.67 0.44 -12.06
C THR A 235 4.17 0.47 -10.63
N ARG A 236 4.68 -0.39 -9.76
CA ARG A 236 4.36 -0.31 -8.33
C ARG A 236 4.87 0.96 -7.67
N GLY A 237 6.01 1.50 -8.09
CA GLY A 237 6.49 2.82 -7.66
C GLY A 237 5.56 3.95 -8.07
N GLN A 238 4.95 3.87 -9.26
CA GLN A 238 3.89 4.81 -9.67
C GLN A 238 2.67 4.66 -8.76
N SER A 239 2.27 3.43 -8.46
CA SER A 239 1.09 3.12 -7.66
C SER A 239 1.21 3.65 -6.23
N TRP A 240 2.41 3.52 -5.63
CA TRP A 240 2.73 4.13 -4.34
C TRP A 240 2.61 5.66 -4.35
N ALA A 241 3.05 6.31 -5.42
CA ALA A 241 2.86 7.75 -5.56
C ALA A 241 1.38 8.11 -5.72
N VAL A 242 0.62 7.41 -6.58
CA VAL A 242 -0.83 7.67 -6.75
C VAL A 242 -1.53 7.60 -5.42
N TYR A 243 -1.37 6.48 -4.70
CA TYR A 243 -2.12 6.28 -3.47
C TYR A 243 -1.58 7.15 -2.33
N GLY A 244 -0.26 7.16 -2.11
CA GLY A 244 0.35 7.90 -1.01
C GLY A 244 0.15 9.41 -1.07
N TYR A 245 0.20 10.02 -2.26
CA TYR A 245 -0.13 11.45 -2.38
C TYR A 245 -1.63 11.73 -2.25
N ALA A 246 -2.50 10.82 -2.70
CA ALA A 246 -3.94 10.96 -2.46
C ALA A 246 -4.26 10.92 -0.95
N LEU A 247 -3.61 10.02 -0.20
CA LEU A 247 -3.70 9.95 1.26
C LEU A 247 -3.13 11.19 1.94
N ALA A 248 -1.93 11.63 1.54
CA ALA A 248 -1.33 12.84 2.09
C ALA A 248 -2.22 14.08 1.84
N ALA A 249 -2.86 14.17 0.66
CA ALA A 249 -3.84 15.22 0.36
C ALA A 249 -5.06 15.15 1.29
N HIS A 250 -5.58 13.95 1.55
CA HIS A 250 -6.69 13.72 2.48
C HIS A 250 -6.39 14.26 3.87
N HIS A 251 -5.25 13.86 4.46
CA HIS A 251 -4.90 14.20 5.83
C HIS A 251 -4.47 15.66 6.02
N SER A 252 -3.82 16.24 5.01
CA SER A 252 -3.27 17.60 5.08
C SER A 252 -4.20 18.68 4.53
N GLY A 253 -5.15 18.33 3.67
CA GLY A 253 -5.94 19.27 2.87
C GLY A 253 -5.14 20.03 1.80
N LYS A 254 -3.88 19.66 1.55
CA LYS A 254 -2.99 20.35 0.62
C LYS A 254 -3.28 19.92 -0.82
N LYS A 255 -3.81 20.85 -1.63
CA LYS A 255 -4.22 20.59 -3.01
C LYS A 255 -3.07 20.13 -3.91
N GLU A 256 -1.85 20.60 -3.65
CA GLU A 256 -0.66 20.26 -4.41
C GLU A 256 -0.37 18.75 -4.37
N TYR A 257 -0.66 18.07 -3.25
CA TYR A 257 -0.54 16.61 -3.17
C TYR A 257 -1.58 15.90 -4.03
N LEU A 258 -2.82 16.41 -4.03
CA LEU A 258 -3.86 15.87 -4.91
C LEU A 258 -3.47 16.05 -6.39
N ASP A 259 -2.91 17.20 -6.76
CA ASP A 259 -2.44 17.45 -8.12
C ASP A 259 -1.28 16.53 -8.53
N VAL A 260 -0.38 16.18 -7.61
CA VAL A 260 0.66 15.16 -7.84
C VAL A 260 0.02 13.77 -8.03
N ALA A 261 -0.89 13.36 -7.14
CA ALA A 261 -1.58 12.08 -7.25
C ALA A 261 -2.30 11.93 -8.60
N LYS A 262 -3.01 12.99 -9.04
CA LYS A 262 -3.70 13.03 -10.33
C LYS A 262 -2.72 12.91 -11.49
N LYS A 263 -1.59 13.62 -11.46
CA LYS A 263 -0.56 13.59 -12.51
C LYS A 263 0.00 12.18 -12.71
N VAL A 264 0.38 11.52 -11.61
CA VAL A 264 0.90 10.14 -11.67
C VAL A 264 -0.20 9.16 -12.08
N ALA A 265 -1.43 9.35 -11.59
CA ALA A 265 -2.56 8.52 -11.98
C ALA A 265 -2.85 8.60 -13.48
N HIS A 266 -2.81 9.80 -14.07
CA HIS A 266 -3.00 10.01 -15.50
C HIS A 266 -1.91 9.31 -16.33
N TYR A 267 -0.66 9.39 -15.89
CA TYR A 267 0.44 8.66 -16.51
C TYR A 267 0.23 7.13 -16.41
N PHE A 268 -0.14 6.61 -15.24
CA PHE A 268 -0.39 5.19 -15.03
C PHE A 268 -1.51 4.67 -15.94
N VAL A 269 -2.69 5.31 -15.89
CA VAL A 269 -3.85 4.83 -16.66
C VAL A 269 -3.65 4.95 -18.17
N ALA A 270 -2.86 5.92 -18.62
CA ALA A 270 -2.50 6.04 -20.04
C ALA A 270 -1.63 4.87 -20.50
N ASN A 271 -0.71 4.37 -19.66
CA ASN A 271 0.15 3.25 -20.01
C ASN A 271 -0.62 1.91 -19.99
N VAL A 272 -1.37 1.62 -18.93
CA VAL A 272 -2.16 0.36 -18.86
C VAL A 272 -3.25 0.28 -19.92
N ALA A 273 -3.79 1.41 -20.39
CA ALA A 273 -4.72 1.43 -21.52
C ALA A 273 -4.14 0.81 -22.80
N LEU A 274 -2.81 0.82 -22.96
CA LEU A 274 -2.12 0.21 -24.09
C LEU A 274 -1.99 -1.32 -23.96
N GLU A 275 -2.17 -1.84 -22.75
CA GLU A 275 -1.97 -3.25 -22.39
C GLU A 275 -3.27 -3.88 -21.86
N ASN A 276 -4.42 -3.45 -22.40
CA ASN A 276 -5.75 -3.95 -22.02
C ASN A 276 -6.08 -3.81 -20.52
N ASP A 277 -5.70 -2.68 -19.93
CA ASP A 277 -5.91 -2.34 -18.51
C ASP A 277 -5.12 -3.23 -17.54
N LEU A 278 -4.06 -3.88 -18.02
CA LEU A 278 -3.15 -4.71 -17.22
C LEU A 278 -1.77 -4.04 -17.14
N SER A 279 -1.19 -3.94 -15.95
CA SER A 279 0.13 -3.33 -15.78
C SER A 279 1.28 -4.31 -16.02
N LEU A 280 2.28 -3.83 -16.76
CA LEU A 280 3.60 -4.43 -16.81
C LEU A 280 4.34 -4.17 -15.49
N VAL A 281 5.47 -4.82 -15.26
CA VAL A 281 6.38 -4.51 -14.13
C VAL A 281 6.99 -3.11 -14.26
N ASP A 282 7.27 -2.70 -15.49
CA ASP A 282 7.86 -1.39 -15.79
C ASP A 282 7.32 -0.86 -17.12
N PHE A 283 6.82 0.37 -17.14
CA PHE A 283 6.28 0.99 -18.36
C PHE A 283 7.37 1.40 -19.37
N ARG A 284 8.65 1.35 -18.99
CA ARG A 284 9.80 1.69 -19.83
C ARG A 284 10.76 0.52 -20.03
N ALA A 285 10.35 -0.70 -19.69
CA ALA A 285 11.10 -1.90 -20.05
C ALA A 285 11.09 -2.14 -21.59
N PRO A 286 12.08 -2.86 -22.13
CA PRO A 286 12.10 -3.28 -23.53
C PRO A 286 10.86 -4.11 -23.89
N ALA A 287 10.35 -3.94 -25.11
CA ALA A 287 9.12 -4.59 -25.57
C ALA A 287 9.22 -6.13 -25.61
N GLU A 288 10.44 -6.66 -25.68
CA GLU A 288 10.75 -8.09 -25.70
C GLU A 288 10.64 -8.76 -24.32
N SER A 289 10.54 -7.99 -23.23
CA SER A 289 10.50 -8.49 -21.85
C SER A 289 9.24 -8.01 -21.12
N LYS A 290 8.09 -8.53 -21.54
CA LYS A 290 6.79 -8.26 -20.91
C LYS A 290 6.59 -9.15 -19.68
N TYR A 291 6.83 -8.59 -18.51
CA TYR A 291 6.46 -9.16 -17.22
C TYR A 291 5.30 -8.38 -16.63
N TRP A 292 4.39 -9.04 -15.92
CA TRP A 292 3.18 -8.44 -15.36
C TRP A 292 3.29 -8.14 -13.86
N ASP A 293 2.53 -7.14 -13.39
CA ASP A 293 2.46 -6.80 -11.96
C ASP A 293 1.06 -6.37 -11.51
N ALA A 294 0.14 -7.32 -11.35
CA ALA A 294 -1.23 -7.12 -10.88
C ALA A 294 -1.35 -6.28 -9.59
N LEU A 295 -0.32 -6.32 -8.76
CA LEU A 295 -0.20 -5.54 -7.53
C LEU A 295 -0.23 -4.03 -7.80
N ALA A 296 0.44 -3.55 -8.84
CA ALA A 296 0.42 -2.15 -9.22
C ALA A 296 -1.01 -1.69 -9.60
N ASP A 297 -1.78 -2.55 -10.28
CA ASP A 297 -3.17 -2.27 -10.65
C ASP A 297 -4.08 -2.12 -9.42
N VAL A 298 -3.99 -3.03 -8.44
CA VAL A 298 -4.84 -2.98 -7.25
C VAL A 298 -4.48 -1.83 -6.30
N ILE A 299 -3.19 -1.50 -6.14
CA ILE A 299 -2.76 -0.31 -5.37
C ILE A 299 -3.27 0.96 -6.06
N THR A 300 -3.12 1.04 -7.39
CA THR A 300 -3.58 2.20 -8.14
C THR A 300 -5.10 2.33 -8.06
N ALA A 301 -5.85 1.23 -8.08
CA ALA A 301 -7.29 1.27 -7.87
C ALA A 301 -7.65 1.91 -6.53
N CYS A 302 -7.00 1.54 -5.42
CA CYS A 302 -7.18 2.20 -4.12
C CYS A 302 -6.89 3.71 -4.17
N GLY A 303 -5.79 4.10 -4.80
CA GLY A 303 -5.43 5.51 -4.96
C GLY A 303 -6.41 6.31 -5.82
N LEU A 304 -6.94 5.71 -6.90
CA LEU A 304 -7.97 6.31 -7.75
C LEU A 304 -9.29 6.49 -6.99
N LEU A 305 -9.70 5.52 -6.17
CA LEU A 305 -10.86 5.65 -5.29
C LEU A 305 -10.65 6.80 -4.29
N GLU A 306 -9.45 6.96 -3.76
CA GLU A 306 -9.12 8.06 -2.85
C GLU A 306 -9.19 9.43 -3.54
N ILE A 307 -8.64 9.55 -4.75
CA ILE A 307 -8.75 10.77 -5.56
C ILE A 307 -10.23 11.09 -5.85
N ALA A 308 -11.04 10.08 -6.19
CA ALA A 308 -12.45 10.24 -6.51
C ALA A 308 -13.28 10.89 -5.38
N GLU A 309 -12.89 10.64 -4.13
CA GLU A 309 -13.55 11.22 -2.95
C GLU A 309 -13.16 12.70 -2.71
N GLN A 310 -12.05 13.16 -3.28
CA GLN A 310 -11.50 14.50 -3.05
C GLN A 310 -11.75 15.47 -4.21
N VAL A 311 -12.03 14.97 -5.42
CA VAL A 311 -12.27 15.80 -6.60
C VAL A 311 -13.75 16.24 -6.74
N PRO A 312 -14.01 17.36 -7.46
CA PRO A 312 -15.37 17.77 -7.79
C PRO A 312 -16.15 16.71 -8.59
N GLU A 313 -17.48 16.81 -8.56
CA GLU A 313 -18.41 15.86 -9.19
C GLU A 313 -18.08 15.54 -10.66
N PHE A 314 -17.69 16.54 -11.46
CA PHE A 314 -17.41 16.36 -12.88
C PHE A 314 -16.07 15.69 -13.19
N GLU A 315 -15.13 15.68 -12.24
CA GLU A 315 -13.84 14.98 -12.38
C GLU A 315 -13.94 13.52 -11.88
N ARG A 316 -14.82 13.27 -10.91
CA ARG A 316 -14.98 11.98 -10.22
C ARG A 316 -15.15 10.76 -11.16
N PRO A 317 -15.94 10.80 -12.25
CA PRO A 317 -16.15 9.63 -13.10
C PRO A 317 -14.89 9.07 -13.74
N LEU A 318 -13.88 9.91 -14.03
CA LEU A 318 -12.62 9.44 -14.60
C LEU A 318 -11.92 8.45 -13.65
N TYR A 319 -11.82 8.83 -12.39
CA TYR A 319 -11.10 8.07 -11.37
C TYR A 319 -11.88 6.81 -10.97
N LEU A 320 -13.19 6.91 -10.74
CA LEU A 320 -14.02 5.76 -10.39
C LEU A 320 -14.04 4.70 -11.50
N ARG A 321 -14.20 5.12 -12.76
CA ARG A 321 -14.21 4.17 -13.88
C ARG A 321 -12.87 3.45 -14.04
N TRP A 322 -11.76 4.17 -13.89
CA TRP A 322 -10.45 3.53 -13.94
C TRP A 322 -10.21 2.56 -12.78
N ALA A 323 -10.59 2.92 -11.55
CA ALA A 323 -10.48 2.00 -10.42
C ALA A 323 -11.25 0.69 -10.66
N VAL A 324 -12.49 0.78 -11.17
CA VAL A 324 -13.30 -0.39 -11.51
C VAL A 324 -12.71 -1.20 -12.66
N ARG A 325 -12.18 -0.53 -13.70
CA ARG A 325 -11.55 -1.22 -14.84
C ARG A 325 -10.34 -2.05 -14.42
N LEU A 326 -9.44 -1.47 -13.62
CA LEU A 326 -8.25 -2.17 -13.11
C LEU A 326 -8.66 -3.39 -12.27
N LEU A 327 -9.59 -3.22 -11.33
CA LEU A 327 -10.04 -4.34 -10.48
C LEU A 327 -10.75 -5.44 -11.29
N ARG A 328 -11.57 -5.09 -12.28
CA ARG A 328 -12.20 -6.08 -13.18
C ARG A 328 -11.17 -6.82 -14.02
N ALA A 329 -10.15 -6.12 -14.52
CA ALA A 329 -9.08 -6.74 -15.30
C ALA A 329 -8.29 -7.74 -14.44
N VAL A 330 -7.87 -7.33 -13.23
CA VAL A 330 -7.19 -8.21 -12.27
C VAL A 330 -8.08 -9.39 -11.87
N GLU A 331 -9.36 -9.17 -11.57
CA GLU A 331 -10.28 -10.26 -11.22
C GLU A 331 -10.42 -11.29 -12.36
N ALA A 332 -10.61 -10.81 -13.59
CA ALA A 332 -10.88 -11.66 -14.74
C ALA A 332 -9.67 -12.50 -15.15
N HIS A 333 -8.47 -11.97 -14.97
CA HIS A 333 -7.24 -12.60 -15.46
C HIS A 333 -6.45 -13.31 -14.37
N TRP A 334 -6.42 -12.77 -13.15
CA TRP A 334 -5.38 -13.06 -12.17
C TRP A 334 -5.87 -13.32 -10.74
N CYS A 335 -7.18 -13.40 -10.50
CA CYS A 335 -7.70 -13.80 -9.20
C CYS A 335 -8.01 -15.30 -9.12
N ASP A 336 -7.53 -15.96 -8.06
CA ASP A 336 -7.89 -17.31 -7.68
C ASP A 336 -8.92 -17.31 -6.55
N TRP A 337 -10.16 -17.65 -6.91
CA TRP A 337 -11.30 -17.65 -5.99
C TRP A 337 -11.54 -18.99 -5.30
N ASP A 338 -10.71 -20.01 -5.52
CA ASP A 338 -10.84 -21.29 -4.84
C ASP A 338 -10.53 -21.13 -3.33
N PRO A 339 -11.50 -21.37 -2.42
CA PRO A 339 -11.26 -21.26 -0.98
C PRO A 339 -10.28 -22.31 -0.46
N ALA A 340 -10.00 -23.38 -1.20
CA ALA A 340 -8.99 -24.38 -0.84
C ALA A 340 -7.55 -23.91 -1.13
N ARG A 341 -7.39 -22.80 -1.87
CA ARG A 341 -6.08 -22.25 -2.24
C ARG A 341 -5.87 -20.90 -1.55
N ASP A 342 -4.65 -20.62 -1.13
CA ASP A 342 -4.23 -19.35 -0.56
C ASP A 342 -3.69 -18.41 -1.64
N GLY A 343 -3.75 -17.10 -1.35
CA GLY A 343 -3.42 -16.04 -2.29
C GLY A 343 -4.61 -15.77 -3.21
N LEU A 344 -5.10 -14.54 -3.25
CA LEU A 344 -6.16 -14.14 -4.19
C LEU A 344 -5.54 -13.69 -5.51
N VAL A 345 -4.69 -12.66 -5.51
CA VAL A 345 -4.10 -12.05 -6.70
C VAL A 345 -2.79 -12.76 -7.05
N GLN A 346 -2.76 -13.43 -8.22
CA GLN A 346 -1.74 -14.42 -8.57
C GLN A 346 -0.54 -13.91 -9.40
N MET A 347 -0.65 -12.75 -10.06
CA MET A 347 0.33 -12.30 -11.06
C MET A 347 1.06 -11.03 -10.62
N CYS A 348 1.78 -11.10 -9.49
CA CYS A 348 2.52 -9.97 -8.93
C CYS A 348 4.03 -10.19 -9.07
N THR A 349 4.82 -9.12 -9.16
CA THR A 349 6.27 -9.22 -9.34
C THR A 349 7.04 -8.36 -8.34
N GLY A 350 7.93 -8.96 -7.55
CA GLY A 350 8.72 -8.30 -6.51
C GLY A 350 9.83 -7.40 -7.07
N CYS A 351 10.59 -7.91 -8.03
CA CYS A 351 11.67 -7.17 -8.69
C CYS A 351 11.82 -7.61 -10.14
N TYR A 352 12.06 -6.67 -11.06
CA TYR A 352 12.18 -6.97 -12.49
C TYR A 352 13.23 -8.06 -12.80
N GLU A 353 14.40 -7.99 -12.16
CA GLU A 353 15.54 -8.87 -12.41
C GLU A 353 15.49 -10.21 -11.66
N LYS A 354 14.58 -10.38 -10.68
CA LYS A 354 14.51 -11.58 -9.85
C LYS A 354 13.44 -12.54 -10.36
N SER A 355 13.84 -13.68 -10.91
CA SER A 355 12.89 -14.67 -11.41
C SER A 355 12.09 -15.36 -10.30
N GLU A 356 12.60 -15.38 -9.07
CA GLU A 356 12.01 -16.14 -7.95
C GLU A 356 10.77 -15.46 -7.37
N ASP A 357 10.64 -14.13 -7.53
CA ASP A 357 9.52 -13.34 -7.00
C ASP A 357 8.68 -12.69 -8.11
N ARG A 358 8.78 -13.20 -9.35
CA ARG A 358 8.10 -12.68 -10.53
C ARG A 358 6.88 -13.49 -10.92
N GLU A 359 5.77 -12.81 -11.18
CA GLU A 359 4.48 -13.41 -11.59
C GLU A 359 3.97 -14.48 -10.60
N VAL A 360 4.03 -14.13 -9.31
CA VAL A 360 3.64 -14.97 -8.16
C VAL A 360 2.52 -14.32 -7.35
N PRO A 361 1.76 -15.10 -6.54
CA PRO A 361 0.79 -14.52 -5.62
C PRO A 361 1.48 -13.76 -4.49
N MET A 362 0.93 -12.60 -4.11
CA MET A 362 1.49 -11.76 -3.06
C MET A 362 0.42 -11.27 -2.08
N MET A 363 0.62 -11.58 -0.79
CA MET A 363 -0.30 -11.23 0.32
C MET A 363 -0.71 -9.75 0.35
N TYR A 364 0.19 -8.85 -0.01
CA TYR A 364 -0.11 -7.42 0.02
C TYR A 364 -0.92 -6.96 -1.21
N ALA A 365 -0.89 -7.69 -2.33
CA ALA A 365 -1.83 -7.46 -3.43
C ALA A 365 -3.27 -7.81 -3.00
N ASP A 366 -3.41 -8.90 -2.24
CA ASP A 366 -4.70 -9.33 -1.68
C ASP A 366 -5.27 -8.25 -0.76
N TYR A 367 -4.43 -7.63 0.08
CA TYR A 367 -4.85 -6.51 0.92
C TYR A 367 -5.47 -5.37 0.12
N TYR A 368 -4.77 -4.88 -0.92
CA TYR A 368 -5.28 -3.76 -1.72
C TYR A 368 -6.51 -4.15 -2.55
N PHE A 369 -6.58 -5.39 -3.05
CA PHE A 369 -7.79 -5.87 -3.71
C PHE A 369 -8.99 -5.89 -2.76
N VAL A 370 -8.83 -6.44 -1.56
CA VAL A 370 -9.86 -6.46 -0.50
C VAL A 370 -10.28 -5.04 -0.14
N GLU A 371 -9.32 -4.15 0.09
CA GLU A 371 -9.57 -2.76 0.43
C GLU A 371 -10.43 -2.09 -0.65
N ALA A 372 -10.00 -2.15 -1.92
CA ALA A 372 -10.70 -1.50 -3.02
C ALA A 372 -12.10 -2.09 -3.23
N ALA A 373 -12.24 -3.42 -3.21
CA ALA A 373 -13.52 -4.11 -3.38
C ALA A 373 -14.51 -3.73 -2.26
N LEU A 374 -14.06 -3.69 -1.01
CA LEU A 374 -14.90 -3.30 0.12
C LEU A 374 -15.24 -1.80 0.09
N ARG A 375 -14.33 -0.93 -0.37
CA ARG A 375 -14.62 0.52 -0.55
C ARG A 375 -15.72 0.75 -1.57
N LEU A 376 -15.74 0.00 -2.68
CA LEU A 376 -16.76 0.12 -3.74
C LEU A 376 -18.18 -0.14 -3.23
N ILE A 377 -18.33 -1.00 -2.21
CA ILE A 377 -19.63 -1.34 -1.60
C ILE A 377 -19.87 -0.68 -0.24
N GLY A 378 -19.01 0.27 0.15
CA GLY A 378 -19.16 1.02 1.40
C GLY A 378 -18.91 0.20 2.67
N LYS A 379 -18.24 -0.95 2.56
CA LYS A 379 -17.88 -1.84 3.68
C LYS A 379 -16.39 -1.81 4.05
N GLY A 380 -15.58 -1.03 3.36
CA GLY A 380 -14.16 -0.87 3.69
C GLY A 380 -13.97 -0.19 5.05
N ALA A 381 -12.83 -0.46 5.68
CA ALA A 381 -12.29 0.35 6.76
C ALA A 381 -11.15 1.22 6.20
N ARG A 382 -11.04 2.47 6.67
CA ARG A 382 -9.88 3.32 6.39
C ARG A 382 -8.80 3.02 7.43
N LEU A 383 -7.81 2.20 7.07
CA LEU A 383 -6.77 1.76 8.01
C LEU A 383 -5.55 2.70 8.06
N TRP A 384 -5.32 3.49 7.01
CA TRP A 384 -4.23 4.48 6.85
C TRP A 384 -4.50 5.80 7.56
#